data_AF-A0A816F150-F1
#
_entry.id   AF-A0A816F150-F1
#
_cell.length_a   1.000
_cell.length_b   1.000
_cell.length_c   1.000
_cell.angle_alpha   90.00
_cell.angle_beta   90.00
_cell.angle_gamma   90.00
#
_symmetry.space_group_name_H-M   'P 1'
#
loop_
_entity.id
_entity.type
_entity.pdbx_description
1 polymer ?
#
loop_
_entity_poly.entity_id
_entity_poly.type
_entity_poly.pdbx_seq_one_letter_code
_entity_poly.pdbx_strand_id
1 'polypeptide(L)'
;MIIQQNTSRPKGFMVWGGVSSQGKTTLRFVAPGTKVNSNYYINKVLKAFLAQDVPRLFPKRRKVKWFFHQDSAPSHTAKETIRFLDQNKIHYITPQEWMPASPDAAPMDYSIWEYLKQHLNKTHIDSLDELKKKLL
;
A
#
# COMPACT_ATOMS: atom_id res chain seq x y z
N MET A 1 -3.37 8.95 1.35
CA MET A 1 -2.65 10.04 2.05
C MET A 1 -3.41 11.34 1.80
N ILE A 2 -3.66 12.14 2.83
CA ILE A 2 -4.53 13.32 2.75
C ILE A 2 -3.65 14.56 2.96
N ILE A 3 -3.84 15.61 2.14
CA ILE A 3 -3.31 16.94 2.48
C ILE A 3 -4.30 17.56 3.47
N GLN A 4 -3.85 17.84 4.69
CA GLN A 4 -4.68 18.55 5.65
C GLN A 4 -4.65 20.05 5.29
N GLN A 5 -5.55 20.46 4.39
CA GLN A 5 -5.86 21.87 4.18
C GLN A 5 -7.04 22.23 5.08
N ASN A 6 -7.02 23.42 5.68
CA ASN A 6 -8.05 23.94 6.60
C ASN A 6 -9.36 24.24 5.85
N THR A 7 -9.97 23.20 5.26
CA THR A 7 -11.13 23.22 4.38
C THR A 7 -12.07 22.08 4.76
N SER A 8 -13.37 22.28 4.59
CA SER A 8 -14.42 21.31 4.95
C SER A 8 -14.35 19.98 4.17
N ARG A 9 -13.51 19.90 3.13
CA ARG A 9 -13.25 18.70 2.33
C ARG A 9 -11.76 18.63 1.96
N PRO A 10 -10.95 17.89 2.73
CA PRO A 10 -9.54 17.69 2.41
C PRO A 10 -9.38 17.08 1.01
N LYS A 11 -8.60 17.72 0.14
CA LYS A 11 -8.21 17.15 -1.15
C LYS A 11 -7.08 16.15 -0.92
N GLY A 12 -7.20 14.96 -1.50
CA GLY A 12 -6.20 13.91 -1.35
C GLY A 12 -6.26 12.89 -2.47
N PHE A 13 -5.25 12.02 -2.51
CA PHE A 13 -5.26 10.84 -3.36
C PHE A 13 -4.97 9.59 -2.52
N MET A 14 -5.48 8.48 -3.00
CA MET A 14 -5.10 7.17 -2.47
C MET A 14 -3.75 6.79 -3.07
N VAL A 15 -2.87 6.25 -2.23
CA VAL A 15 -1.56 5.74 -2.62
C VAL A 15 -1.40 4.37 -2.00
N TRP A 16 -0.91 3.42 -2.79
CA TRP A 16 -0.49 2.12 -2.32
C TRP A 16 1.03 2.07 -2.27
N GLY A 17 1.57 1.49 -1.20
CA GLY A 17 2.99 1.34 -0.98
C GLY A 17 3.24 0.26 0.08
N GLY A 18 4.46 -0.25 0.11
CA GLY A 18 4.90 -1.25 1.06
C GLY A 18 6.38 -1.07 1.37
N VAL A 19 6.80 -1.57 2.52
CA VAL A 19 8.20 -1.56 2.98
C VAL A 19 8.62 -2.95 3.42
N SER A 20 9.92 -3.21 3.35
CA SER A 20 10.55 -4.43 3.84
C SER A 20 11.96 -4.11 4.29
N SER A 21 12.64 -5.08 4.92
CA SER A 21 14.07 -4.97 5.21
C SER A 21 14.95 -4.80 3.96
N GLN A 22 14.43 -5.10 2.76
CA GLN A 22 15.12 -4.92 1.49
C GLN A 22 14.80 -3.57 0.82
N GLY A 23 13.98 -2.73 1.47
CA GLY A 23 13.58 -1.41 0.98
C GLY A 23 12.09 -1.29 0.68
N LYS A 24 11.72 -0.18 0.02
CA LYS A 24 10.33 0.17 -0.32
C LYS A 24 9.90 -0.31 -1.71
N THR A 25 8.61 -0.56 -1.86
CA THR A 25 7.98 -0.74 -3.17
C THR A 25 7.88 0.59 -3.91
N THR A 26 7.60 0.52 -5.20
CA THR A 26 7.18 1.68 -5.98
C THR A 26 5.82 2.17 -5.48
N LEU A 27 5.69 3.47 -5.21
CA LEU A 27 4.40 4.05 -4.84
C LEU A 27 3.44 4.04 -6.04
N ARG A 28 2.24 3.51 -5.82
CA ARG A 28 1.19 3.41 -6.84
C ARG A 28 0.04 4.33 -6.50
N PHE A 29 -0.08 5.41 -7.27
CA PHE A 29 -1.11 6.42 -7.09
C PHE A 29 -2.42 5.95 -7.71
N VAL A 30 -3.51 6.13 -6.97
CA VAL A 30 -4.87 5.82 -7.42
C VAL A 30 -5.52 7.12 -7.87
N ALA A 31 -6.12 7.11 -9.07
CA ALA A 31 -6.76 8.29 -9.62
C ALA A 31 -7.93 8.77 -8.72
N PRO A 32 -8.14 10.08 -8.56
CA PRO A 32 -9.27 10.61 -7.79
C PRO A 32 -10.62 10.02 -8.24
N GLY A 33 -11.50 9.73 -7.29
CA GLY A 33 -12.82 9.13 -7.58
C GLY A 33 -12.81 7.63 -7.89
N THR A 34 -11.64 7.00 -7.99
CA THR A 34 -11.55 5.55 -8.25
C THR A 34 -11.98 4.74 -7.03
N LYS A 35 -12.91 3.79 -7.24
CA LYS A 35 -13.24 2.78 -6.23
C LYS A 35 -12.23 1.64 -6.26
N VAL A 36 -11.46 1.48 -5.20
CA VAL A 36 -10.51 0.36 -5.04
C VAL A 36 -11.31 -0.89 -4.63
N ASN A 37 -11.77 -1.65 -5.62
CA ASN A 37 -12.35 -2.98 -5.42
C ASN A 37 -11.29 -4.07 -5.68
N SER A 38 -11.67 -5.35 -5.53
CA SER A 38 -10.75 -6.49 -5.75
C SER A 38 -10.16 -6.49 -7.16
N ASN A 39 -10.97 -6.23 -8.19
CA ASN A 39 -10.50 -6.17 -9.58
C ASN A 39 -9.45 -5.06 -9.80
N TYR A 40 -9.69 -3.87 -9.26
CA TYR A 40 -8.71 -2.77 -9.32
C TYR A 40 -7.43 -3.17 -8.58
N TYR A 41 -7.56 -3.68 -7.36
CA TYR A 41 -6.43 -4.06 -6.53
C TYR A 41 -5.55 -5.12 -7.21
N ILE A 42 -6.16 -6.19 -7.74
CA ILE A 42 -5.41 -7.24 -8.46
C ILE A 42 -4.71 -6.65 -9.69
N ASN A 43 -5.44 -5.95 -10.56
CA ASN A 43 -4.94 -5.59 -11.88
C ASN A 43 -4.01 -4.37 -11.89
N LYS A 44 -4.23 -3.42 -10.99
CA LYS A 44 -3.47 -2.16 -10.95
C LYS A 44 -2.43 -2.13 -9.83
N VAL A 45 -2.57 -2.98 -8.81
CA VAL A 45 -1.64 -3.01 -7.67
C VAL A 45 -0.86 -4.32 -7.63
N LEU A 46 -1.51 -5.46 -7.37
CA LEU A 46 -0.80 -6.72 -7.10
C LEU A 46 0.01 -7.22 -8.29
N LYS A 47 -0.54 -7.21 -9.51
CA LYS A 47 0.20 -7.63 -10.71
C LYS A 47 1.48 -6.80 -10.90
N ALA A 48 1.41 -5.49 -10.70
CA ALA A 48 2.56 -4.62 -10.86
C ALA A 48 3.58 -4.81 -9.72
N PHE A 49 3.11 -4.98 -8.48
CA PHE A 49 3.96 -5.34 -7.34
C PHE A 49 4.74 -6.63 -7.58
N LEU A 50 4.06 -7.71 -7.98
CA LEU A 50 4.68 -9.00 -8.24
C LEU A 50 5.64 -8.97 -9.42
N ALA A 51 5.35 -8.20 -10.46
CA ALA A 51 6.20 -8.10 -11.65
C ALA A 51 7.43 -7.20 -11.46
N GLN A 52 7.30 -6.10 -10.71
CA GLN A 52 8.33 -5.04 -10.65
C GLN A 52 9.07 -5.01 -9.32
N ASP A 53 8.34 -5.10 -8.21
CA ASP A 53 8.91 -4.87 -6.89
C ASP A 53 9.47 -6.16 -6.28
N VAL A 54 8.77 -7.29 -6.42
CA VAL A 54 9.24 -8.58 -5.86
C VAL A 54 10.59 -9.01 -6.41
N PRO A 55 10.86 -9.01 -7.73
CA PRO A 55 12.17 -9.41 -8.25
C PRO A 55 13.30 -8.45 -7.84
N ARG A 56 12.96 -7.16 -7.67
CA ARG A 56 13.90 -6.11 -7.26
C ARG A 56 14.26 -6.22 -5.77
N LEU A 57 13.26 -6.40 -4.92
CA LEU A 57 13.43 -6.46 -3.46
C LEU A 57 13.90 -7.84 -2.98
N PHE A 58 13.41 -8.91 -3.61
CA PHE A 58 13.68 -10.30 -3.22
C PHE A 58 14.23 -11.12 -4.40
N PRO A 59 15.41 -10.75 -4.94
CA PRO A 59 15.97 -11.44 -6.09
C PRO A 59 16.31 -12.90 -5.71
N LYS A 60 15.95 -13.85 -6.59
CA LYS A 60 16.09 -15.30 -6.37
C LYS A 60 17.49 -15.70 -5.86
N ARG A 61 18.54 -15.04 -6.33
CA ARG A 61 19.94 -15.27 -5.91
C ARG A 61 20.19 -15.12 -4.40
N ARG A 62 19.42 -14.28 -3.71
CA ARG A 62 19.57 -14.03 -2.26
C ARG A 62 18.82 -15.06 -1.40
N LYS A 63 17.93 -15.87 -1.99
CA LYS A 63 17.09 -16.87 -1.29
C LYS A 63 16.37 -16.32 -0.04
N VAL A 64 16.05 -15.03 -0.03
CA VAL A 64 15.33 -14.39 1.08
C VAL A 64 13.87 -14.82 1.01
N LYS A 65 13.38 -15.45 2.07
CA LYS A 65 11.95 -15.71 2.26
C LYS A 65 11.27 -14.40 2.66
N TRP A 66 10.10 -14.15 2.08
CA TRP A 66 9.30 -12.96 2.38
C TRP A 66 7.83 -13.37 2.53
N PHE A 67 7.12 -12.63 3.37
CA PHE A 67 5.68 -12.78 3.59
C PHE A 67 5.02 -11.45 3.26
N PHE A 68 3.89 -11.53 2.57
CA PHE A 68 3.07 -10.38 2.25
C PHE A 68 2.09 -10.08 3.38
N HIS A 69 2.10 -8.85 3.87
CA HIS A 69 1.15 -8.38 4.86
C HIS A 69 0.33 -7.23 4.27
N GLN A 70 -0.99 -7.27 4.45
CA GLN A 70 -1.95 -6.26 4.06
C GLN A 70 -3.02 -6.14 5.15
N ASP A 71 -3.73 -5.02 5.20
CA ASP A 71 -4.83 -4.78 6.16
C ASP A 71 -6.14 -5.44 5.69
N SER A 72 -7.18 -5.30 6.52
CA SER A 72 -8.48 -5.94 6.33
C SER A 72 -9.47 -5.23 5.42
N ALA A 73 -9.00 -4.32 4.57
CA ALA A 73 -9.83 -3.65 3.59
C ALA A 73 -10.63 -4.67 2.74
N PRO A 74 -11.91 -4.39 2.39
CA PRO A 74 -12.74 -5.33 1.65
C PRO A 74 -12.14 -5.81 0.31
N SER A 75 -11.35 -4.96 -0.37
CA SER A 75 -10.62 -5.34 -1.58
C SER A 75 -9.53 -6.38 -1.35
N HIS A 76 -8.95 -6.44 -0.15
CA HIS A 76 -7.84 -7.32 0.22
C HIS A 76 -8.34 -8.70 0.66
N THR A 77 -9.50 -8.75 1.32
CA THR A 77 -10.15 -9.97 1.80
C THR A 77 -11.10 -10.61 0.79
N ALA A 78 -11.41 -9.93 -0.31
CA ALA A 78 -12.28 -10.44 -1.35
C ALA A 78 -11.80 -11.81 -1.88
N LYS A 79 -12.75 -12.70 -2.17
CA LYS A 79 -12.47 -14.06 -2.66
C LYS A 79 -11.58 -14.06 -3.90
N GLU A 80 -11.76 -13.11 -4.81
CA GLU A 80 -10.92 -13.01 -6.01
C GLU A 80 -9.47 -12.63 -5.68
N THR A 81 -9.27 -11.76 -4.69
CA THR A 81 -7.93 -11.32 -4.26
C THR A 81 -7.19 -12.46 -3.59
N ILE A 82 -7.84 -13.15 -2.66
CA ILE A 82 -7.28 -14.33 -1.97
C ILE A 82 -6.91 -15.41 -2.99
N ARG A 83 -7.84 -15.76 -3.89
CA ARG A 83 -7.58 -16.72 -4.97
C ARG A 83 -6.40 -16.31 -5.86
N PHE A 84 -6.26 -15.01 -6.16
CA PHE A 84 -5.13 -14.51 -6.93
C PHE A 84 -3.80 -14.71 -6.18
N LEU A 85 -3.75 -14.43 -4.88
CA LEU A 85 -2.54 -14.63 -4.07
C LEU A 85 -2.14 -16.11 -4.02
N ASP A 86 -3.11 -17.00 -3.80
CA ASP A 86 -2.89 -18.45 -3.74
C ASP A 86 -2.39 -19.01 -5.08
N GLN A 87 -3.01 -18.61 -6.19
CA GLN A 87 -2.62 -19.03 -7.54
C GLN A 87 -1.20 -18.58 -7.91
N ASN A 88 -0.78 -17.41 -7.40
CA ASN A 88 0.58 -16.90 -7.58
C ASN A 88 1.57 -17.43 -6.52
N LYS A 89 1.13 -18.35 -5.64
CA LYS A 89 1.94 -18.97 -4.57
C LYS A 89 2.62 -17.93 -3.67
N ILE A 90 1.91 -16.84 -3.39
CA ILE A 90 2.40 -15.81 -2.48
C ILE A 90 2.17 -16.30 -1.06
N HIS A 91 3.21 -16.23 -0.22
CA HIS A 91 3.02 -16.41 1.22
C HIS A 91 2.51 -15.09 1.80
N TYR A 92 1.34 -15.10 2.42
CA TYR A 92 0.74 -13.91 3.02
C TYR A 92 0.08 -14.25 4.35
N ILE A 93 -0.11 -13.24 5.19
CA ILE A 93 -0.91 -13.36 6.41
C ILE A 93 -2.38 -13.36 6.00
N THR A 94 -3.06 -14.46 6.25
CA THR A 94 -4.45 -14.70 5.85
C THR A 94 -5.42 -13.87 6.70
N PRO A 95 -6.65 -13.62 6.21
CA PRO A 95 -7.67 -12.93 6.99
C PRO A 95 -7.98 -13.60 8.33
N GLN A 96 -7.78 -14.90 8.45
CA GLN A 96 -7.99 -15.67 9.68
C GLN A 96 -6.85 -15.48 10.70
N GLU A 97 -5.64 -15.15 10.23
CA GLU A 97 -4.47 -14.91 11.08
C GLU A 97 -4.38 -13.45 11.55
N TRP A 98 -5.20 -12.55 10.99
CA TRP A 98 -5.25 -11.17 11.46
C TRP A 98 -5.89 -11.06 12.84
N MET A 99 -5.32 -10.20 13.67
CA MET A 99 -6.04 -9.73 14.85
C MET A 99 -7.24 -8.87 14.40
N PRO A 100 -8.47 -9.20 14.84
CA PRO A 100 -9.64 -8.40 14.50
C PRO A 100 -9.46 -6.94 14.93
N ALA A 101 -9.88 -6.00 14.09
CA ALA A 101 -9.98 -4.57 14.39
C ALA A 101 -8.70 -3.92 14.99
N SER A 102 -7.51 -4.41 14.63
CA SER A 102 -6.23 -3.90 15.15
C SER A 102 -5.49 -3.08 14.10
N PRO A 103 -5.78 -1.77 13.92
CA PRO A 103 -4.98 -0.89 13.06
C PRO A 103 -3.50 -0.84 13.49
N ASP A 104 -3.22 -1.10 14.78
CA ASP A 104 -1.87 -1.20 15.34
C ASP A 104 -1.08 -2.43 14.82
N ALA A 105 -1.76 -3.39 14.18
CA ALA A 105 -1.12 -4.59 13.65
C ALA A 105 -0.49 -4.37 12.26
N ALA A 106 -0.83 -3.28 11.56
CA ALA A 106 -0.32 -2.97 10.22
C ALA A 106 0.85 -1.96 10.30
N PRO A 107 2.11 -2.38 10.09
CA PRO A 107 3.26 -1.48 10.21
C PRO A 107 3.19 -0.25 9.30
N MET A 108 2.54 -0.41 8.14
CA MET A 108 2.29 0.70 7.22
C MET A 108 1.40 1.77 7.84
N ASP A 109 0.30 1.39 8.48
CA ASP A 109 -0.68 2.33 9.05
C ASP A 109 -0.24 2.89 10.40
N TYR A 110 0.30 2.02 11.28
CA TYR A 110 0.76 2.41 12.61
C TYR A 110 1.98 3.34 12.57
N SER A 111 2.91 3.14 11.64
CA SER A 111 4.22 3.84 11.68
C SER A 111 4.55 4.59 10.39
N ILE A 112 4.58 3.90 9.24
CA ILE A 112 5.18 4.47 8.03
C ILE A 112 4.37 5.63 7.46
N TRP A 113 3.05 5.46 7.32
CA TRP A 113 2.20 6.52 6.81
C TRP A 113 2.12 7.71 7.77
N GLU A 114 2.16 7.45 9.07
CA GLU A 114 2.17 8.50 10.08
C GLU A 114 3.46 9.31 10.05
N TYR A 115 4.62 8.63 9.98
CA TYR A 115 5.92 9.28 9.77
C TYR A 115 5.94 10.14 8.51
N LEU A 116 5.42 9.63 7.38
CA LEU A 116 5.35 10.38 6.12
C LEU A 116 4.47 11.62 6.25
N LYS A 117 3.29 11.52 6.87
CA LYS A 117 2.41 12.68 7.11
C LYS A 117 3.12 13.74 7.95
N GLN A 118 3.75 13.34 9.05
CA GLN A 118 4.47 14.27 9.92
C GLN A 118 5.61 14.99 9.18
N HIS A 119 6.32 14.29 8.30
CA HIS A 119 7.38 14.89 7.51
C HIS A 119 6.82 15.88 6.46
N LEU A 120 5.74 15.51 5.77
CA LEU A 120 5.11 16.35 4.76
C LEU A 120 4.49 17.62 5.37
N ASN A 121 3.90 17.51 6.55
CA ASN A 121 3.28 18.62 7.28
C ASN A 121 4.27 19.70 7.72
N LYS A 122 5.59 19.43 7.70
CA LYS A 122 6.63 20.45 7.95
C LYS A 122 6.82 21.42 6.79
N THR A 123 6.22 21.13 5.63
CA THR A 123 6.36 21.94 4.43
C THR A 123 5.00 22.40 3.94
N HIS A 124 4.94 23.62 3.42
CA HIS A 124 3.74 24.06 2.69
C HIS A 124 3.58 23.20 1.43
N ILE A 125 2.36 22.79 1.12
CA ILE A 125 2.01 21.99 -0.05
C ILE A 125 0.72 22.55 -0.65
N ASP A 126 0.84 23.17 -1.81
CA ASP A 126 -0.23 23.96 -2.44
C ASP A 126 -1.08 23.15 -3.42
N SER A 127 -0.60 21.99 -3.85
CA SER A 127 -1.30 21.16 -4.83
C SER A 127 -1.09 19.67 -4.63
N LEU A 128 -2.00 18.87 -5.19
CA LEU A 128 -1.85 17.41 -5.24
C LEU A 128 -0.64 16.98 -6.09
N ASP A 129 -0.27 17.76 -7.10
CA ASP A 129 0.91 17.47 -7.91
C ASP A 129 2.20 17.72 -7.13
N GLU A 130 2.26 18.79 -6.33
CA GLU A 130 3.37 19.03 -5.43
C GLU A 130 3.48 17.94 -4.36
N LEU A 131 2.34 17.53 -3.77
CA LEU A 131 2.32 16.41 -2.83
C LEU A 131 2.85 15.12 -3.46
N LYS A 132 2.43 14.83 -4.69
CA LYS A 132 2.87 13.66 -5.44
C LYS A 132 4.37 13.73 -5.74
N LYS A 133 4.91 14.90 -6.08
CA LYS A 133 6.34 15.11 -6.30
C LYS A 133 7.15 14.89 -5.02
N LYS A 134 6.67 15.39 -3.86
CA LYS A 134 7.38 15.19 -2.58
C LYS A 134 7.38 13.74 -2.09
N LEU A 135 6.46 12.91 -2.58
CA LEU A 135 6.41 11.48 -2.27
C LEU A 135 7.34 10.61 -3.12
N LEU A 136 7.74 11.07 -4.30
CA LEU A 136 8.55 10.32 -5.27
C LEU A 136 10.04 10.52 -4.99
#